data_AF-A0A535WW65-F1
#
_entry.id   AF-A0A535WW65-F1
#
_cell.length_a   1.000
_cell.length_b   1.000
_cell.length_c   1.000
_cell.angle_alpha   90.00
_cell.angle_beta   90.00
_cell.angle_gamma   90.00
#
_symmetry.space_group_name_H-M   'P 1'
#
loop_
_entity.id
_entity.type
_entity.pdbx_description
1 polymer ?
#
loop_
_entity_poly.entity_id
_entity_poly.type
_entity_poly.pdbx_seq_one_letter_code
_entity_poly.pdbx_strand_id
1 'polypeptide(L)'
;PSRAEGFGLVYAEAMRLGRPCLVSTLDAAREVVDPPRHGLAVDPADRESLAAAVGRLLSDSPEWQDWSRLARKRYEQHFTAHHMQQRFLLALAPTHKGMPDE
;
A
#
# COMPACT_ATOMS: atom_id res chain seq x y z
N PRO A 1 -13.90 2.87 4.13
CA PRO A 1 -12.82 2.97 3.12
C PRO A 1 -13.15 4.05 2.08
N SER A 2 -12.15 4.63 1.42
CA SER A 2 -12.31 5.64 0.35
C SER A 2 -13.06 5.09 -0.87
N ARG A 3 -13.60 5.98 -1.70
CA ARG A 3 -14.25 5.63 -2.98
C ARG A 3 -13.39 5.99 -4.20
N ALA A 4 -12.36 6.82 -4.01
CA ALA A 4 -11.45 7.28 -5.04
C ALA A 4 -10.16 7.81 -4.38
N GLU A 5 -9.20 6.91 -4.16
CA GLU A 5 -7.85 7.22 -3.68
C GLU A 5 -6.82 6.79 -4.75
N GLY A 6 -5.90 7.69 -5.09
CA GLY A 6 -4.89 7.45 -6.11
C GLY A 6 -3.64 6.76 -5.57
N PHE A 7 -3.28 7.00 -4.31
CA PHE A 7 -2.16 6.31 -3.66
C PHE A 7 -2.37 6.20 -2.15
N GLY A 8 -2.68 7.31 -1.48
CA GLY A 8 -2.82 7.36 -0.03
C GLY A 8 -1.48 7.21 0.69
N LEU A 9 -0.69 8.30 0.80
CA LEU A 9 0.58 8.32 1.55
C LEU A 9 0.43 7.80 2.99
N VAL A 10 -0.74 8.05 3.59
CA VAL A 10 -1.12 7.56 4.92
C VAL A 10 -1.03 6.03 5.06
N TYR A 11 -1.22 5.26 3.98
CA TYR A 11 -1.03 3.81 4.01
C TYR A 11 0.44 3.44 4.12
N ALA A 12 1.33 4.14 3.42
CA ALA A 12 2.78 3.93 3.54
C ALA A 12 3.28 4.34 4.94
N GLU A 13 2.72 5.41 5.53
CA GLU A 13 3.00 5.84 6.90
C GLU A 13 2.52 4.81 7.94
N ALA A 14 1.32 4.27 7.77
CA ALA A 14 0.80 3.20 8.61
C ALA A 14 1.67 1.94 8.49
N MET A 15 2.03 1.53 7.28
CA MET A 15 2.94 0.41 7.02
C MET A 15 4.31 0.63 7.65
N ARG A 16 4.86 1.85 7.60
CA ARG A 16 6.09 2.21 8.31
C ARG A 16 5.97 1.93 9.81
N LEU A 17 4.80 2.10 10.41
CA LEU A 17 4.58 1.80 11.83
C LEU A 17 4.18 0.34 12.09
N GLY A 18 4.20 -0.54 11.07
CA GLY A 18 3.71 -1.91 11.17
C GLY A 18 2.21 -1.98 11.43
N ARG A 19 1.43 -1.02 10.93
CA ARG A 19 -0.02 -0.98 11.13
C ARG A 19 -0.73 -1.50 9.88
N PRO A 20 -1.38 -2.68 9.95
CA PRO A 20 -2.20 -3.18 8.85
C PRO A 20 -3.34 -2.20 8.53
N CYS A 21 -3.69 -2.08 7.25
CA CYS A 21 -4.71 -1.16 6.79
C CYS A 21 -5.94 -1.91 6.24
N LEU A 22 -7.13 -1.32 6.42
CA LEU A 22 -8.35 -1.69 5.70
C LEU A 22 -8.59 -0.71 4.57
N VAL A 23 -8.49 -1.18 3.33
CA VAL A 23 -8.63 -0.34 2.13
C VAL A 23 -9.86 -0.69 1.32
N SER A 24 -10.15 0.17 0.34
CA SER A 24 -11.22 -0.06 -0.62
C SER A 24 -10.81 -1.10 -1.65
N THR A 25 -11.77 -1.86 -2.18
CA THR A 25 -11.58 -2.66 -3.40
C THR A 25 -11.70 -1.82 -4.67
N LEU A 26 -12.19 -0.58 -4.56
CA LEU A 26 -12.59 0.25 -5.70
C LEU A 26 -11.54 1.28 -6.13
N ASP A 27 -10.40 1.36 -5.45
CA ASP A 27 -9.37 2.36 -5.72
C ASP A 27 -7.95 1.79 -5.64
N ALA A 28 -6.94 2.64 -5.87
CA ALA A 28 -5.55 2.22 -5.97
C ALA A 28 -4.91 1.88 -4.61
N ALA A 29 -5.60 2.14 -3.49
CA ALA A 29 -5.06 1.83 -2.16
C ALA A 29 -4.73 0.34 -1.98
N ARG A 30 -5.43 -0.55 -2.70
CA ARG A 30 -5.15 -1.99 -2.71
C ARG A 30 -3.78 -2.33 -3.31
N GLU A 31 -3.23 -1.50 -4.18
CA GLU A 31 -1.89 -1.71 -4.76
C GLU A 31 -0.80 -1.34 -3.76
N VAL A 32 -1.05 -0.31 -2.94
CA VAL A 32 -0.15 0.09 -1.85
C VAL A 32 -0.17 -0.95 -0.73
N VAL A 33 -1.37 -1.32 -0.28
CA VAL A 33 -1.54 -2.25 0.85
C VAL A 33 -1.30 -3.72 0.46
N ASP A 34 -1.58 -4.13 -0.77
CA ASP A 34 -1.43 -5.51 -1.25
C ASP A 34 -2.06 -6.56 -0.28
N PRO A 35 -3.38 -6.46 -0.04
CA PRO A 35 -4.11 -7.43 0.76
C PRO A 35 -4.18 -8.80 0.04
N PRO A 36 -4.25 -9.92 0.79
CA PRO A 36 -4.42 -10.00 2.24
C PRO A 36 -3.10 -10.06 3.02
N ARG A 37 -1.94 -9.72 2.42
CA ARG A 37 -0.62 -9.95 3.04
C ARG A 37 -0.21 -8.87 4.03
N HIS A 38 -0.74 -7.66 3.89
CA HIS A 38 -0.37 -6.51 4.72
C HIS A 38 -1.60 -5.76 5.27
N GLY A 39 -2.77 -6.40 5.24
CA GLY A 39 -4.05 -5.80 5.61
C GLY A 39 -5.22 -6.43 4.87
N LEU A 40 -6.32 -5.71 4.79
CA LEU A 40 -7.59 -6.17 4.23
C LEU A 40 -8.11 -5.18 3.17
N ALA A 41 -8.96 -5.67 2.28
CA ALA A 41 -9.74 -4.83 1.36
C ALA A 41 -11.22 -5.20 1.43
N VAL A 42 -12.08 -4.21 1.29
CA VAL A 42 -13.54 -4.40 1.24
C VAL A 42 -14.19 -3.39 0.30
N ASP A 43 -15.33 -3.75 -0.28
CA ASP A 43 -16.19 -2.79 -0.95
C ASP A 43 -16.76 -1.80 0.10
N PRO A 44 -16.52 -0.49 -0.01
CA PRO A 44 -17.04 0.49 0.93
C PRO A 44 -18.58 0.60 0.95
N ALA A 45 -19.28 0.06 -0.05
CA ALA A 45 -20.74 -0.02 -0.06
C ALA A 45 -21.28 -1.23 0.73
N ASP A 46 -20.45 -2.26 0.95
CA ASP A 46 -20.82 -3.43 1.75
C ASP A 46 -20.56 -3.17 3.24
N ARG A 47 -21.62 -2.74 3.93
CA ARG A 47 -21.57 -2.38 5.36
C ARG A 47 -21.29 -3.58 6.27
N GLU A 48 -21.77 -4.77 5.90
CA GLU A 48 -21.61 -5.97 6.71
C GLU A 48 -20.16 -6.45 6.65
N SER A 49 -19.61 -6.58 5.44
CA SER A 49 -18.21 -6.93 5.25
C SER A 49 -17.26 -5.90 5.86
N LEU A 50 -17.62 -4.60 5.80
CA LEU A 50 -16.84 -3.54 6.44
C LEU A 50 -16.80 -3.72 7.96
N ALA A 51 -17.94 -3.97 8.60
CA ALA A 51 -18.00 -4.20 10.05
C ALA A 51 -17.19 -5.46 10.45
N ALA A 52 -17.32 -6.54 9.69
CA ALA A 52 -16.56 -7.78 9.93
C ALA A 52 -15.05 -7.56 9.79
N ALA A 53 -14.60 -6.82 8.77
CA ALA A 53 -13.18 -6.51 8.57
C ALA A 53 -12.60 -5.64 9.69
N VAL A 54 -13.36 -4.66 10.18
CA VAL A 54 -12.98 -3.86 11.36
C VAL A 54 -12.87 -4.76 12.60
N GLY A 55 -13.84 -5.64 12.84
CA GLY A 55 -13.80 -6.58 13.96
C GLY A 55 -12.57 -7.51 13.91
N ARG A 56 -12.22 -8.01 12.72
CA ARG A 56 -11.03 -8.83 12.51
C ARG A 56 -9.74 -8.07 12.83
N LEU A 57 -9.63 -6.82 12.40
CA LEU A 57 -8.45 -5.97 12.68
C LEU A 57 -8.31 -5.55 14.15
N LEU A 58 -9.42 -5.49 14.88
CA LEU A 58 -9.41 -5.15 16.31
C LEU A 58 -9.25 -6.39 17.21
N SER A 59 -9.24 -7.59 16.64
CA SER A 59 -9.01 -8.83 17.39
C SER A 59 -7.53 -9.01 17.69
N ASP A 60 -7.20 -9.48 18.91
CA ASP A 60 -5.84 -9.91 19.26
C ASP A 60 -5.57 -11.28 18.63
N SER A 61 -5.29 -11.28 17.33
CA SER A 61 -5.08 -12.48 16.54
C SER A 61 -3.61 -12.62 16.10
N PRO A 62 -3.10 -13.86 15.99
CA PRO A 62 -1.78 -14.11 15.40
C PRO A 62 -1.62 -13.52 13.99
N GLU A 63 -2.72 -13.49 13.24
CA GLU A 63 -2.78 -12.90 11.91
C GLU A 63 -2.44 -11.40 11.91
N TRP A 64 -2.89 -10.65 12.93
CA TRP A 64 -2.57 -9.23 13.05
C TRP A 64 -1.06 -9.01 13.18
N GLN A 65 -0.38 -9.86 13.97
CA GLN A 65 1.07 -9.77 14.16
C GLN A 65 1.83 -10.07 12.85
N ASP A 66 1.35 -11.03 12.07
CA ASP A 66 1.91 -11.32 10.76
C ASP A 66 1.71 -10.15 9.79
N TRP A 67 0.51 -9.59 9.71
CA TRP A 67 0.26 -8.40 8.90
C TRP A 67 1.11 -7.22 9.33
N SER A 68 1.28 -6.98 10.63
CA SER A 68 2.10 -5.89 11.17
C SER A 68 3.55 -6.00 10.68
N ARG A 69 4.15 -7.17 10.89
CA ARG A 69 5.52 -7.46 10.45
C ARG A 69 5.67 -7.35 8.93
N LEU A 70 4.73 -7.90 8.18
CA LEU A 70 4.76 -7.87 6.71
C LEU A 70 4.57 -6.45 6.18
N ALA A 71 3.64 -5.67 6.73
CA ALA A 71 3.38 -4.29 6.36
C ALA A 71 4.64 -3.42 6.54
N ARG A 72 5.33 -3.58 7.68
CA ARG A 72 6.61 -2.91 7.93
C ARG A 72 7.67 -3.30 6.90
N LYS A 73 7.81 -4.60 6.64
CA LYS A 73 8.76 -5.12 5.65
C LYS A 73 8.49 -4.56 4.25
N ARG A 74 7.22 -4.47 3.83
CA ARG A 74 6.84 -3.90 2.54
C ARG A 74 7.22 -2.43 2.43
N TYR A 75 6.97 -1.64 3.48
CA TYR A 75 7.42 -0.23 3.52
C TYR A 75 8.93 -0.13 3.29
N GLU A 76 9.72 -0.91 4.03
CA GLU A 76 11.18 -0.91 3.92
C GLU A 76 11.68 -1.30 2.53
N GLN A 77 10.98 -2.23 1.86
CA GLN A 77 11.33 -2.74 0.54
C GLN A 77 10.87 -1.85 -0.63
N HIS A 78 9.85 -1.01 -0.44
CA HIS A 78 9.22 -0.33 -1.57
C HIS A 78 8.97 1.16 -1.41
N PHE A 79 8.75 1.66 -0.19
CA PHE A 79 8.17 2.99 0.02
C PHE A 79 9.09 3.93 0.80
N THR A 80 10.38 3.61 0.89
CA THR A 80 11.38 4.51 1.49
C THR A 80 11.77 5.62 0.51
N ALA A 81 12.25 6.74 1.06
CA ALA A 81 12.80 7.84 0.26
C ALA A 81 13.93 7.38 -0.67
N HIS A 82 14.76 6.42 -0.23
CA HIS A 82 15.82 5.83 -1.04
C HIS A 82 15.24 5.11 -2.28
N HIS A 83 14.23 4.26 -2.11
CA HIS A 83 13.60 3.58 -3.24
C HIS A 83 12.89 4.57 -4.18
N MET A 84 12.25 5.61 -3.64
CA MET A 84 11.66 6.67 -4.47
C MET A 84 12.74 7.37 -5.30
N GLN A 85 13.83 7.81 -4.67
CA GLN A 85 14.95 8.46 -5.35
C GLN A 85 15.53 7.58 -6.45
N GLN A 86 15.81 6.32 -6.16
CA GLN A 86 16.35 5.37 -7.14
C GLN A 86 15.42 5.21 -8.34
N ARG A 87 14.12 4.95 -8.11
CA ARG A 87 13.14 4.79 -9.19
C ARG A 87 12.94 6.07 -9.98
N PHE A 88 12.96 7.22 -9.32
CA PHE A 88 12.82 8.52 -9.95
C PHE A 88 14.01 8.84 -10.86
N LEU A 89 15.24 8.64 -10.38
CA LEU A 89 16.45 8.83 -11.19
C LEU A 89 16.49 7.86 -12.39
N LEU A 90 16.07 6.60 -12.20
CA LEU A 90 15.95 5.64 -13.30
C LEU A 90 14.92 6.08 -14.35
N ALA A 91 13.79 6.65 -13.93
CA ALA A 91 12.75 7.14 -14.85
C ALA A 91 13.19 8.40 -15.61
N LEU A 92 14.11 9.19 -15.04
CA LEU A 92 14.71 10.35 -15.69
C LEU A 92 15.96 10.03 -16.52
N ALA A 93 16.54 8.83 -16.35
CA ALA A 93 17.68 8.40 -17.14
C ALA A 93 17.30 8.53 -18.63
N PRO A 94 18.14 9.15 -19.47
CA PRO A 94 17.75 9.46 -20.83
C PRO A 94 17.23 8.20 -21.52
N THR A 95 16.01 8.25 -22.03
CA THR A 95 15.49 7.28 -23.01
C THR A 95 16.22 7.39 -24.36
N HIS A 96 17.46 7.89 -24.35
CA HIS A 96 18.25 8.36 -25.50
C HIS A 96 18.53 7.23 -26.50
N LYS A 97 17.51 6.91 -27.28
CA LYS A 97 17.66 6.43 -28.64
C LYS A 97 17.63 7.65 -29.55
N GLY A 98 18.83 8.06 -29.95
CA GLY A 98 19.15 8.81 -31.17
C GLY A 98 18.28 10.02 -31.51
N MET A 99 18.78 11.21 -31.21
CA MET A 99 18.65 12.32 -32.15
C MET A 99 19.97 12.38 -32.92
N PRO A 100 19.99 12.23 -34.26
CA PRO A 100 21.24 12.36 -35.01
C PRO A 100 21.71 13.81 -34.96
N ASP A 101 23.01 14.00 -34.72
CA ASP A 101 23.68 15.30 -34.84
C ASP A 101 23.61 15.76 -36.30
N GLU A 102 23.01 16.92 -36.54
CA GLU A 102 23.15 17.69 -37.79
C GLU A 102 24.49 18.43 -37.82
#